data_AF-A0A645F0Q8-F1
#
_entry.id   AF-A0A645F0Q8-F1
#
_cell.length_a   1.000
_cell.length_b   1.000
_cell.length_c   1.000
_cell.angle_alpha   90.00
_cell.angle_beta   90.00
_cell.angle_gamma   90.00
#
_symmetry.space_group_name_H-M   'P 1'
#
loop_
_entity.id
_entity.type
_entity.pdbx_description
1 polymer ?
#
loop_
_entity_poly.entity_id
_entity_poly.type
_entity_poly.pdbx_seq_one_letter_code
_entity_poly.pdbx_strand_id
1 'polypeptide(L)'
;MLATLQEWDEPTIVVFWGDHWPSVFGEELYALNTLQNMHETPLFIYSNTQEVHKDLGVTSPIYFLPEVLELSSSRVTAFEALLMALQEQVPAFEKALYVNGNTGEYVSSREGLSEQARSLLADYDLIQYDTTTGNRYAEANGFYRIAD
;
A
#
# COMPACT_ATOMS: atom_id res chain seq x y z
N MET A 1 13.76 21.52 -1.99
CA MET A 1 13.18 20.68 -0.93
C MET A 1 14.10 19.52 -0.59
N LEU A 2 14.27 18.50 -1.45
CA LEU A 2 15.10 17.33 -1.13
C LEU A 2 16.56 17.67 -0.79
N ALA A 3 17.19 18.57 -1.57
CA ALA A 3 18.54 19.06 -1.26
C ALA A 3 18.65 19.72 0.13
N THR A 4 17.56 20.27 0.67
CA THR A 4 17.55 20.84 2.02
C THR A 4 17.39 19.76 3.09
N LEU A 5 16.58 18.73 2.83
CA LEU A 5 16.39 17.59 3.75
C LEU A 5 17.64 16.71 3.85
N GLN A 6 18.44 16.65 2.79
CA GLN A 6 19.72 15.93 2.76
C GLN A 6 20.73 16.46 3.79
N GLU A 7 20.64 17.74 4.14
CA GLU A 7 21.55 18.42 5.09
C GLU A 7 21.09 18.28 6.55
N TRP A 8 19.94 17.64 6.81
CA TRP A 8 19.43 17.47 8.18
C TRP A 8 20.10 16.29 8.88
N ASP A 9 20.51 16.50 10.14
CA ASP A 9 21.00 15.43 11.02
C ASP A 9 19.88 14.46 11.47
N GLU A 10 18.62 14.91 11.42
CA GLU A 10 17.46 14.09 11.82
C GLU A 10 17.07 13.11 10.70
N PRO A 11 17.01 11.78 10.98
CA PRO A 11 16.53 10.80 10.01
C PRO A 11 15.11 11.13 9.56
N THR A 12 14.96 11.39 8.26
CA THR A 12 13.73 11.86 7.65
C THR A 12 13.40 10.99 6.44
N ILE A 13 12.16 10.48 6.41
CA ILE A 13 11.59 9.79 5.25
C ILE A 13 10.45 10.64 4.69
N VAL A 14 10.47 10.86 3.38
CA VAL A 14 9.40 11.55 2.64
C VAL A 14 8.66 10.52 1.81
N VAL A 15 7.35 10.43 2.01
CA VAL A 15 6.43 9.75 1.09
C VAL A 15 5.66 10.82 0.33
N PHE A 16 5.87 10.89 -0.98
CA PHE A 16 5.21 11.84 -1.87
C PHE A 16 4.43 11.09 -2.94
N TRP A 17 3.12 11.33 -3.03
CA TRP A 17 2.25 10.64 -3.97
C TRP A 17 1.16 11.57 -4.52
N GLY A 18 0.64 11.25 -5.70
CA GLY A 18 -0.62 11.82 -6.19
C GLY A 18 -1.81 11.13 -5.54
N ASP A 19 -2.82 11.87 -5.09
CA ASP A 19 -4.01 11.30 -4.46
C ASP A 19 -4.98 10.69 -5.48
N HIS A 20 -5.18 11.37 -6.61
CA HIS A 20 -5.97 10.89 -7.74
C HIS A 20 -5.69 11.71 -9.01
N TRP A 21 -6.19 11.22 -10.16
CA TRP A 21 -6.18 11.99 -11.40
C TRP A 21 -7.11 13.22 -11.32
N PRO A 22 -6.69 14.40 -11.81
CA PRO A 22 -7.56 15.57 -11.95
C PRO A 22 -8.85 15.28 -12.73
N SER A 23 -10.00 15.68 -12.20
CA SER A 23 -11.32 15.46 -12.84
C SER A 23 -11.57 16.32 -14.10
N VAL A 24 -10.60 17.15 -14.50
CA VAL A 24 -10.73 18.12 -15.60
C VAL A 24 -10.45 17.51 -16.97
N PHE A 25 -9.94 16.28 -17.03
CA PHE A 25 -9.66 15.60 -18.29
C PHE A 25 -10.96 15.16 -18.96
N GLY A 26 -11.11 15.51 -20.25
CA GLY A 26 -12.28 15.17 -21.04
C GLY A 26 -12.28 13.72 -21.53
N GLU A 27 -13.41 13.29 -22.09
CA GLU A 27 -13.64 11.91 -22.58
C GLU A 27 -12.58 11.41 -23.58
N GLU A 28 -12.00 12.31 -24.37
CA GLU A 28 -10.94 11.98 -25.33
C GLU A 28 -9.69 11.39 -24.64
N LEU A 29 -9.30 11.94 -23.48
CA LEU A 29 -8.16 11.44 -22.71
C LEU A 29 -8.48 10.09 -22.04
N TYR A 30 -9.72 9.89 -21.60
CA TYR A 30 -10.17 8.58 -21.11
C TYR A 30 -10.11 7.51 -22.20
N ALA A 31 -10.54 7.84 -23.43
CA ALA A 31 -10.53 6.91 -24.56
C ALA A 31 -9.11 6.51 -25.01
N LEU A 32 -8.10 7.32 -24.69
CA LEU A 32 -6.69 7.06 -25.00
C LEU A 32 -5.96 6.26 -23.91
N ASN A 33 -6.60 5.97 -22.78
CA ASN A 33 -5.98 5.30 -21.64
C ASN A 33 -6.68 3.98 -21.28
N THR A 34 -5.96 3.13 -20.56
CA THR A 34 -6.53 1.94 -19.91
C THR A 34 -7.17 2.34 -18.58
N LEU A 35 -8.10 1.53 -18.08
CA LEU A 35 -8.66 1.71 -16.73
C LEU A 35 -7.53 1.77 -15.67
N GLN A 36 -6.50 0.94 -15.82
CA GLN A 36 -5.35 0.90 -14.91
C GLN A 36 -4.60 2.24 -14.89
N ASN A 37 -4.21 2.76 -16.06
CA ASN A 37 -3.47 4.01 -16.15
C ASN A 37 -4.23 5.20 -15.54
N MET A 38 -5.57 5.17 -15.61
CA MET A 38 -6.42 6.21 -15.03
C MET A 38 -6.53 6.14 -13.50
N HIS A 39 -6.07 5.05 -12.89
CA HIS A 39 -6.09 4.81 -11.44
C HIS A 39 -4.68 4.66 -10.84
N GLU A 40 -3.63 4.88 -11.64
CA GLU A 40 -2.25 4.93 -11.21
C GLU A 40 -1.76 6.38 -11.13
N THR A 41 -1.09 6.73 -10.03
CA THR A 41 -0.47 8.04 -9.82
C THR A 41 0.99 7.86 -9.39
N PRO A 42 1.89 8.82 -9.67
CA PRO A 42 3.28 8.72 -9.24
C PRO A 42 3.41 8.59 -7.72
N LEU A 43 4.33 7.73 -7.29
CA LEU A 43 4.80 7.59 -5.92
C LEU A 43 6.32 7.80 -5.89
N PHE A 44 6.78 8.49 -4.86
CA PHE A 44 8.19 8.68 -4.57
C PHE A 44 8.44 8.54 -3.06
N ILE A 45 9.37 7.66 -2.70
CA ILE A 45 9.85 7.52 -1.31
C ILE A 45 11.32 7.91 -1.28
N TYR A 46 11.67 8.78 -0.34
CA TYR A 46 13.04 9.28 -0.12
C TYR A 46 13.44 9.19 1.34
N SER A 47 14.70 8.85 1.60
CA SER A 47 15.33 8.95 2.91
C SER A 47 16.60 9.78 2.80
N ASN A 48 16.85 10.67 3.77
CA ASN A 48 18.11 11.43 3.84
C ASN A 48 19.28 10.62 4.44
N THR A 49 18.99 9.47 5.06
CA THR A 49 19.98 8.65 5.79
C THR A 49 20.25 7.30 5.15
N GLN A 50 19.37 6.84 4.25
CA GLN A 50 19.46 5.51 3.64
C GLN A 50 19.12 5.56 2.16
N GLU A 51 19.79 4.74 1.35
CA GLU A 51 19.43 4.56 -0.04
C GLU A 51 18.17 3.68 -0.17
N VAL A 52 17.25 4.10 -1.03
CA VAL A 52 16.03 3.33 -1.34
C VAL A 52 16.32 2.43 -2.54
N HIS A 53 16.42 1.12 -2.31
CA HIS A 53 16.76 0.14 -3.34
C HIS A 53 15.58 -0.70 -3.85
N LYS A 54 14.38 -0.49 -3.30
CA LYS A 54 13.20 -1.31 -3.58
C LYS A 54 12.41 -0.72 -4.75
N ASP A 55 12.23 -1.52 -5.81
CA ASP A 55 11.24 -1.24 -6.85
C ASP A 55 9.89 -1.75 -6.36
N LEU A 56 8.97 -0.81 -6.10
CA LEU A 56 7.63 -1.12 -5.61
C LEU A 56 6.68 -1.55 -6.71
N GLY A 57 7.02 -1.31 -7.98
CA GLY A 57 6.08 -1.42 -9.08
C GLY A 57 4.79 -0.63 -8.81
N VAL A 58 3.64 -1.23 -9.14
CA VAL A 58 2.32 -0.69 -8.76
C VAL A 58 2.00 -1.10 -7.32
N THR A 59 1.75 -0.12 -6.46
CA THR A 59 1.42 -0.35 -5.05
C THR A 59 0.21 0.46 -4.58
N SER A 60 -0.59 -0.09 -3.65
CA SER A 60 -1.68 0.64 -3.02
C SER A 60 -1.18 1.57 -1.90
N PRO A 61 -1.82 2.74 -1.69
CA PRO A 61 -1.46 3.67 -0.61
C PRO A 61 -1.51 3.10 0.82
N ILE A 62 -2.26 2.01 1.03
CA ILE A 62 -2.32 1.33 2.33
C ILE A 62 -0.97 0.76 2.76
N TYR A 63 -0.04 0.57 1.82
CA TYR A 63 1.29 0.00 2.08
C TYR A 63 2.37 1.05 2.33
N PHE A 64 2.07 2.36 2.23
CA PHE A 64 3.09 3.39 2.42
C PHE A 64 3.71 3.38 3.82
N LEU A 65 2.90 3.19 4.86
CA LEU A 65 3.42 3.07 6.21
C LEU A 65 4.28 1.80 6.40
N PRO A 66 3.83 0.61 5.98
CA PRO A 66 4.70 -0.57 5.91
C PRO A 66 6.06 -0.32 5.22
N GLU A 67 6.09 0.35 4.08
CA GLU A 67 7.35 0.70 3.39
C GLU A 67 8.25 1.63 4.22
N VAL A 68 7.67 2.62 4.89
CA VAL A 68 8.41 3.52 5.79
C VAL A 68 9.00 2.77 6.99
N LEU A 69 8.23 1.83 7.56
CA LEU A 69 8.68 1.02 8.70
C LEU A 69 9.78 0.04 8.29
N GLU A 70 9.66 -0.59 7.12
CA GLU A 70 10.70 -1.44 6.56
C GLU A 70 11.98 -0.64 6.28
N LEU A 71 11.87 0.50 5.59
CA LEU A 71 13.01 1.36 5.27
C LEU A 71 13.73 1.87 6.52
N SER A 72 12.98 2.17 7.59
CA SER A 72 13.57 2.64 8.85
C SER A 72 13.99 1.51 9.81
N SER A 73 13.86 0.24 9.39
CA SER A 73 14.10 -0.94 10.25
C SER A 73 13.32 -0.86 11.59
N SER A 74 12.12 -0.29 11.54
CA SER A 74 11.26 -0.09 12.71
C SER A 74 10.52 -1.37 13.07
N ARG A 75 10.17 -1.52 14.36
CA ARG A 75 9.24 -2.56 14.80
C ARG A 75 7.86 -2.32 14.19
N VAL A 76 7.17 -3.40 13.86
CA VAL A 76 5.81 -3.41 13.29
C VAL A 76 4.82 -4.01 14.28
N THR A 77 3.54 -3.65 14.19
CA THR A 77 2.46 -4.36 14.91
C THR A 77 1.98 -5.56 14.07
N ALA A 78 1.06 -6.35 14.61
CA ALA A 78 0.47 -7.44 13.85
C ALA A 78 -0.35 -6.94 12.64
N PHE A 79 -0.89 -5.71 12.72
CA PHE A 79 -1.60 -5.10 11.59
C PHE A 79 -0.65 -4.74 10.44
N GLU A 80 0.49 -4.09 10.70
CA GLU A 80 1.43 -3.81 9.61
C GLU A 80 2.06 -5.11 9.07
N ALA A 81 2.29 -6.12 9.92
CA ALA A 81 2.72 -7.44 9.44
C ALA A 81 1.68 -8.09 8.49
N LEU A 82 0.37 -7.96 8.78
CA LEU A 82 -0.69 -8.38 7.87
C LEU A 82 -0.62 -7.61 6.54
N LEU A 83 -0.41 -6.30 6.57
CA LEU A 83 -0.31 -5.48 5.36
C LEU A 83 0.93 -5.84 4.53
N MET A 84 2.08 -6.08 5.17
CA MET A 84 3.31 -6.51 4.47
C MET A 84 3.10 -7.86 3.78
N ALA A 85 2.48 -8.84 4.46
CA ALA A 85 2.15 -10.13 3.86
C ALA A 85 1.13 -10.00 2.72
N LEU A 86 0.14 -9.12 2.87
CA LEU A 86 -0.86 -8.86 1.83
C LEU A 86 -0.22 -8.19 0.62
N GLN A 87 0.71 -7.25 0.81
CA GLN A 87 1.40 -6.55 -0.28
C GLN A 87 2.16 -7.51 -1.20
N GLU A 88 2.81 -8.54 -0.65
CA GLU A 88 3.49 -9.56 -1.47
C GLU A 88 2.53 -10.33 -2.38
N GLN A 89 1.28 -10.54 -1.93
CA GLN A 89 0.29 -11.34 -2.64
C GLN A 89 -0.63 -10.49 -3.53
N VAL A 90 -0.89 -9.25 -3.12
CA VAL A 90 -1.75 -8.26 -3.78
C VAL A 90 -1.13 -6.87 -3.64
N PRO A 91 -0.13 -6.52 -4.48
CA PRO A 91 0.64 -5.28 -4.38
C PRO A 91 -0.20 -4.02 -4.47
N ALA A 92 -1.27 -4.06 -5.27
CA ALA A 92 -2.27 -3.01 -5.33
C ALA A 92 -3.64 -3.58 -5.63
N PHE A 93 -4.68 -2.93 -5.12
CA PHE A 93 -6.05 -3.22 -5.47
C PHE A 93 -6.99 -2.05 -5.21
N GLU A 94 -8.10 -2.04 -5.94
CA GLU A 94 -9.27 -1.21 -5.71
C GLU A 94 -10.52 -1.95 -6.20
N LYS A 95 -11.63 -1.24 -6.46
CA LYS A 95 -12.86 -1.85 -6.95
C LYS A 95 -12.62 -2.51 -8.33
N ALA A 96 -12.70 -3.84 -8.35
CA ALA A 96 -12.58 -4.65 -9.57
C ALA A 96 -11.23 -4.54 -10.31
N LEU A 97 -10.17 -4.10 -9.62
CA LEU A 97 -8.79 -4.17 -10.09
C LEU A 97 -7.93 -4.72 -8.96
N TYR A 98 -7.23 -5.81 -9.22
CA TYR A 98 -6.27 -6.41 -8.29
C TYR A 98 -5.00 -6.73 -9.06
N VAL A 99 -3.85 -6.31 -8.57
CA VAL A 99 -2.55 -6.76 -9.08
C VAL A 99 -2.25 -8.11 -8.44
N ASN A 100 -2.01 -9.12 -9.27
CA ASN A 100 -1.61 -10.44 -8.79
C ASN A 100 -0.11 -10.42 -8.45
N GLY A 101 0.25 -10.59 -7.16
CA GLY A 101 1.64 -10.52 -6.70
C GLY A 101 2.59 -11.55 -7.33
N ASN A 102 2.06 -12.67 -7.85
CA ASN A 102 2.89 -13.70 -8.49
C ASN A 102 3.21 -13.38 -9.95
N THR A 103 2.32 -12.68 -10.67
CA THR A 103 2.45 -12.44 -12.11
C THR A 103 2.65 -10.98 -12.48
N GLY A 104 2.31 -10.05 -11.58
CA GLY A 104 2.25 -8.61 -11.87
C GLY A 104 1.05 -8.20 -12.73
N GLU A 105 0.19 -9.15 -13.12
CA GLU A 105 -0.96 -8.86 -13.99
C GLU A 105 -2.18 -8.39 -13.20
N TYR A 106 -2.99 -7.55 -13.84
CA TYR A 106 -4.28 -7.15 -13.32
C TYR A 106 -5.34 -8.23 -13.53
N VAL A 107 -6.08 -8.54 -12.47
CA VAL A 107 -7.30 -9.36 -12.51
C VAL A 107 -8.50 -8.55 -12.03
N SER A 108 -9.67 -8.82 -12.61
CA SER A 108 -10.89 -8.06 -12.34
C SER A 108 -11.66 -8.51 -11.11
N SER A 109 -11.22 -9.60 -10.47
CA SER A 109 -11.92 -10.25 -9.36
C SER A 109 -10.96 -11.08 -8.51
N ARG A 110 -11.33 -11.31 -7.24
CA ARG A 110 -10.51 -12.09 -6.30
C ARG A 110 -10.36 -13.54 -6.75
N GLU A 111 -11.27 -14.06 -7.55
CA GLU A 111 -11.23 -15.40 -8.15
C GLU A 111 -9.98 -15.60 -9.02
N GLY A 112 -9.45 -14.53 -9.62
CA GLY A 112 -8.21 -14.54 -10.39
C GLY A 112 -6.92 -14.49 -9.57
N LEU A 113 -7.03 -14.41 -8.23
CA LEU A 113 -5.89 -14.37 -7.31
C LEU A 113 -5.57 -15.77 -6.75
N SER A 114 -4.36 -15.89 -6.18
CA SER A 114 -3.95 -17.10 -5.45
C SER A 114 -4.87 -17.37 -4.24
N GLU A 115 -4.89 -18.61 -3.76
CA GLU A 115 -5.64 -18.94 -2.54
C GLU A 115 -5.13 -18.14 -1.33
N GLN A 116 -3.81 -17.96 -1.23
CA GLN A 116 -3.18 -17.17 -0.18
C GLN A 116 -3.59 -15.69 -0.24
N ALA A 117 -3.58 -15.08 -1.44
CA ALA A 117 -4.04 -13.71 -1.65
C ALA A 117 -5.50 -13.53 -1.21
N ARG A 118 -6.38 -14.47 -1.57
CA ARG A 118 -7.79 -14.45 -1.15
C ARG A 118 -7.95 -14.59 0.37
N SER A 119 -7.15 -15.43 1.02
CA SER A 119 -7.17 -15.58 2.47
C SER A 119 -6.76 -14.29 3.17
N LEU A 120 -5.65 -13.68 2.76
CA LEU A 120 -5.16 -12.43 3.35
C LEU A 120 -6.14 -11.26 3.13
N LEU A 121 -6.79 -11.19 1.96
CA LEU A 121 -7.85 -10.20 1.72
C LEU A 121 -9.05 -10.43 2.65
N ALA A 122 -9.43 -11.69 2.92
CA ALA A 122 -10.50 -11.99 3.86
C ALA A 122 -10.13 -11.60 5.30
N ASP A 123 -8.90 -11.85 5.73
CA ASP A 123 -8.38 -11.40 7.02
C ASP A 123 -8.41 -9.87 7.12
N TYR A 124 -7.96 -9.18 6.07
CA TYR A 124 -7.99 -7.72 6.00
C TYR A 124 -9.43 -7.16 6.06
N ASP A 125 -10.38 -7.77 5.36
CA ASP A 125 -11.80 -7.37 5.43
C ASP A 125 -12.38 -7.55 6.84
N LEU A 126 -12.06 -8.65 7.52
CA LEU A 126 -12.50 -8.91 8.89
C LEU A 126 -11.93 -7.89 9.87
N ILE A 127 -10.63 -7.56 9.75
CA ILE A 127 -9.97 -6.54 10.57
C ILE A 127 -10.59 -5.15 10.34
N GLN A 128 -10.84 -4.77 9.08
CA GLN A 128 -11.53 -3.52 8.77
C GLN A 128 -12.93 -3.47 9.37
N TYR A 129 -13.69 -4.56 9.23
CA TYR A 129 -15.04 -4.65 9.79
C TYR A 129 -15.01 -4.53 11.32
N ASP A 130 -14.17 -5.33 12.00
CA ASP A 130 -14.06 -5.35 13.46
C ASP A 130 -13.69 -3.97 14.04
N THR A 131 -12.83 -3.24 13.33
CA THR A 131 -12.31 -1.93 13.76
C THR A 131 -13.30 -0.79 13.54
N THR A 132 -14.11 -0.86 12.48
CA THR A 132 -15.01 0.23 12.10
C THR A 132 -16.41 0.05 12.68
N THR A 133 -17.01 -1.12 12.51
CA THR A 133 -18.43 -1.39 12.79
C THR A 133 -18.64 -2.56 13.75
N GLY A 134 -17.64 -3.43 13.88
CA GLY A 134 -17.70 -4.61 14.73
C GLY A 134 -17.42 -4.32 16.21
N ASN A 135 -16.90 -5.32 16.90
CA ASN A 135 -16.80 -5.30 18.37
C ASN A 135 -15.40 -4.93 18.88
N ARG A 136 -14.48 -4.54 17.99
CA ARG A 136 -13.11 -4.14 18.33
C ARG A 136 -12.32 -5.22 19.08
N TYR A 137 -12.51 -6.49 18.70
CA TYR A 137 -11.74 -7.60 19.24
C TYR A 137 -10.24 -7.48 18.95
N ALA A 138 -9.85 -7.04 17.76
CA ALA A 138 -8.45 -6.89 17.37
C ALA A 138 -7.72 -5.94 18.33
N GLU A 139 -8.32 -4.79 18.63
CA GLU A 139 -7.77 -3.81 19.57
C GLU A 139 -7.71 -4.35 21.00
N ALA A 140 -8.78 -5.00 21.47
CA ALA A 140 -8.83 -5.59 22.81
C ALA A 140 -7.74 -6.66 23.02
N ASN A 141 -7.34 -7.35 21.95
CA ASN A 141 -6.28 -8.36 21.97
C ASN A 141 -4.90 -7.80 21.58
N GLY A 142 -4.74 -6.47 21.49
CA GLY A 142 -3.45 -5.83 21.26
C GLY A 142 -2.91 -5.93 19.84
N PHE A 143 -3.74 -6.22 18.84
CA PHE A 143 -3.34 -6.41 17.44
C PHE A 143 -2.62 -5.18 16.83
N TYR A 144 -2.96 -3.98 17.31
CA TYR A 144 -2.39 -2.70 16.89
C TYR A 144 -1.26 -2.19 17.80
N ARG A 145 -0.71 -3.04 18.66
CA ARG A 145 0.38 -2.66 19.57
C ARG A 145 1.66 -3.37 19.15
N ILE A 146 2.79 -2.68 19.32
CA ILE A 146 4.10 -3.30 19.20
C ILE A 146 4.23 -4.27 20.38
N ALA A 147 4.58 -5.52 20.10
CA ALA A 147 4.87 -6.49 21.14
C ALA A 147 6.12 -6.05 21.94
N ASP A 148 6.03 -6.14 23.26
CA ASP A 148 7.14 -5.86 24.18
C ASP A 148 8.23 -6.95 24.12
#